data_AF-A0A947MK90-F1
#
_entry.id   AF-A0A947MK90-F1
#
_cell.length_a   1.000
_cell.length_b   1.000
_cell.length_c   1.000
_cell.angle_alpha   90.00
_cell.angle_beta   90.00
_cell.angle_gamma   90.00
#
_symmetry.space_group_name_H-M   'P 1'
#
loop_
_entity.id
_entity.type
_entity.pdbx_description
1 polymer ?
#
loop_
_entity_poly.entity_id
_entity_poly.type
_entity_poly.pdbx_seq_one_letter_code
_entity_poly.pdbx_strand_id
1 'polypeptide(L)'
;MQWEALLADPAWQDVQSLWRALADWPPKSEPTHTEPLPVPWEQLRLLLEYALLALQPLVLKQVLSAQALENVRILLHLRLDRRLVSTQARPPSSPYQLQPDPYLRPQYHRYHALQALEQQIKALKQGPFFMQRFSMAETQNILEDLNLDLLEIYAHLLGPEARENHWPMILETIIALELPLAENGISPAQIELKIAQFAPLALAEDILMRSRFSGALRAALSILKEAQNLSQALPALRRLVLSPGQHSLTTTALGLLKKISEVEVWEILCSLLVETIPDSHQAEGAFGQVRCAALDVLSQFQNHEYQTLAGPLLRAGIHASYWSNLSRLKAIQILAKWGHPGYLEEVIGALRSALAQDHREEMEVALETLKTLQDPRSIPILVELLRHLSRSDTVLENLRQAFHSDRTPIQEGLLKTLKVLGHPLSYDRVSQQWLPENSP
;
A
#
# COMPACT_ATOMS: atom_id res chain seq x y z
N MET A 1 -29.64 -8.82 -13.27
CA MET A 1 -30.06 -8.21 -11.99
C MET A 1 -31.57 -8.26 -11.87
N GLN A 2 -32.13 -8.31 -10.64
CA GLN A 2 -33.56 -8.09 -10.42
C GLN A 2 -33.83 -6.59 -10.23
N TRP A 3 -34.07 -5.88 -11.34
CA TRP A 3 -34.08 -4.41 -11.40
C TRP A 3 -35.05 -3.73 -10.43
N GLU A 4 -36.29 -4.23 -10.34
CA GLU A 4 -37.31 -3.66 -9.45
C GLU A 4 -36.88 -3.75 -7.97
N ALA A 5 -36.45 -4.94 -7.55
CA ALA A 5 -35.98 -5.18 -6.19
C ALA A 5 -34.70 -4.39 -5.87
N LEU A 6 -33.79 -4.25 -6.84
CA LEU A 6 -32.56 -3.48 -6.70
C LEU A 6 -32.85 -1.99 -6.53
N LEU A 7 -33.66 -1.40 -7.40
CA LEU A 7 -33.96 0.04 -7.39
C LEU A 7 -34.83 0.48 -6.21
N ALA A 8 -35.54 -0.46 -5.59
CA ALA A 8 -36.31 -0.22 -4.37
C ALA A 8 -35.47 -0.32 -3.08
N ASP A 9 -34.27 -0.90 -3.14
CA ASP A 9 -33.45 -1.12 -1.95
C ASP A 9 -32.72 0.18 -1.52
N PRO A 10 -32.81 0.58 -0.24
CA PRO A 10 -32.20 1.81 0.25
C PRO A 10 -30.66 1.81 0.15
N ALA A 11 -30.00 0.66 0.32
CA ALA A 11 -28.54 0.59 0.22
C ALA A 11 -28.08 0.81 -1.23
N TRP A 12 -28.87 0.36 -2.21
CA TRP A 12 -28.63 0.67 -3.62
C TRP A 12 -28.83 2.15 -3.92
N GLN A 13 -29.89 2.76 -3.38
CA GLN A 13 -30.17 4.19 -3.55
C GLN A 13 -29.07 5.08 -2.95
N ASP A 14 -28.49 4.69 -1.83
CA ASP A 14 -27.30 5.35 -1.25
C ASP A 14 -26.12 5.31 -2.23
N VAL A 15 -25.86 4.16 -2.85
CA VAL A 15 -24.79 3.99 -3.85
C VAL A 15 -25.05 4.82 -5.12
N GLN A 16 -26.28 4.81 -5.64
CA GLN A 16 -26.67 5.66 -6.77
C GLN A 16 -26.50 7.16 -6.45
N SER A 17 -26.84 7.55 -5.23
CA SER A 17 -26.68 8.94 -4.78
C SER A 17 -25.20 9.35 -4.73
N LEU A 18 -24.33 8.48 -4.19
CA LEU A 18 -22.88 8.72 -4.20
C LEU A 18 -22.31 8.79 -5.62
N TRP A 19 -22.74 7.88 -6.50
CA TRP A 19 -22.33 7.85 -7.91
C TRP A 19 -22.61 9.19 -8.62
N ARG A 20 -23.84 9.70 -8.47
CA ARG A 20 -24.26 10.97 -9.06
C ARG A 20 -23.55 12.16 -8.43
N ALA A 21 -23.45 12.18 -7.11
CA ALA A 21 -22.82 13.30 -6.43
C ALA A 21 -21.31 13.40 -6.76
N LEU A 22 -20.63 12.27 -7.02
CA LEU A 22 -19.25 12.24 -7.56
C LEU A 22 -19.14 12.72 -9.01
N ALA A 23 -20.22 12.66 -9.80
CA ALA A 23 -20.28 13.29 -11.11
C ALA A 23 -20.03 14.78 -11.03
N ASP A 24 -20.58 15.43 -10.01
CA ASP A 24 -20.58 16.89 -9.88
C ASP A 24 -19.60 17.39 -8.81
N TRP A 25 -18.70 16.52 -8.32
CA TRP A 25 -17.73 16.79 -7.26
C TRP A 25 -16.34 17.17 -7.79
N PRO A 26 -15.63 18.15 -7.18
CA PRO A 26 -16.12 19.09 -6.18
C PRO A 26 -17.19 20.02 -6.78
N PRO A 27 -18.13 20.54 -5.97
CA PRO A 27 -19.13 21.47 -6.47
C PRO A 27 -18.42 22.59 -7.22
N LYS A 28 -18.99 23.06 -8.33
CA LYS A 28 -18.52 24.25 -9.05
C LYS A 28 -18.65 25.44 -8.09
N SER A 29 -17.66 25.66 -7.24
CA SER A 29 -17.57 26.88 -6.46
C SER A 29 -17.35 28.03 -7.44
N GLU A 30 -18.12 29.10 -7.27
CA GLU A 30 -17.79 30.39 -7.88
C GLU A 30 -16.32 30.70 -7.57
N PRO A 31 -15.58 31.39 -8.46
CA PRO A 31 -14.18 31.68 -8.29
C PRO A 31 -13.99 32.71 -7.16
N THR A 32 -14.09 32.28 -5.92
CA THR A 32 -13.64 33.03 -4.76
C THR A 32 -12.16 32.73 -4.55
N HIS A 33 -11.37 33.79 -4.37
CA HIS A 33 -9.91 33.78 -4.19
C HIS A 33 -9.39 33.05 -2.94
N THR A 34 -10.17 32.15 -2.36
CA THR A 34 -9.76 31.26 -1.28
C THR A 34 -9.16 30.00 -1.87
N GLU A 35 -7.96 29.63 -1.42
CA GLU A 35 -7.32 28.37 -1.76
C GLU A 35 -8.34 27.21 -1.58
N PRO A 36 -8.43 26.28 -2.55
CA PRO A 36 -9.37 25.18 -2.45
C PRO A 36 -9.08 24.38 -1.17
N LEU A 37 -10.10 24.21 -0.34
CA LEU A 37 -10.01 23.36 0.85
C LEU A 37 -9.50 21.98 0.45
N PRO A 38 -8.59 21.37 1.24
CA PRO A 38 -8.08 20.04 0.94
C PRO A 38 -9.24 19.04 0.98
N VAL A 39 -9.49 18.38 -0.15
CA VAL A 39 -10.57 17.39 -0.26
C VAL A 39 -10.21 16.16 0.58
N PRO A 40 -11.13 15.67 1.45
CA PRO A 40 -10.89 14.54 2.37
C PRO A 40 -11.00 13.20 1.63
N TRP A 41 -10.02 12.89 0.80
CA TRP A 41 -10.06 11.76 -0.13
C TRP A 41 -10.04 10.39 0.54
N GLU A 42 -9.27 10.22 1.61
CA GLU A 42 -9.26 8.99 2.39
C GLU A 42 -10.65 8.71 2.96
N GLN A 43 -11.30 9.73 3.53
CA GLN A 43 -12.64 9.63 4.11
C GLN A 43 -13.69 9.32 3.04
N LEU A 44 -13.60 9.95 1.86
CA LEU A 44 -14.43 9.63 0.70
C LEU A 44 -14.28 8.16 0.28
N ARG A 45 -13.05 7.64 0.24
CA ARG A 45 -12.78 6.24 -0.09
C ARG A 45 -13.42 5.29 0.93
N LEU A 46 -13.32 5.60 2.22
CA LEU A 46 -13.96 4.81 3.27
C LEU A 46 -15.48 4.85 3.17
N LEU A 47 -16.07 6.02 2.89
CA LEU A 47 -17.51 6.19 2.71
C LEU A 47 -18.03 5.33 1.54
N LEU A 48 -17.32 5.35 0.41
CA LEU A 48 -17.68 4.52 -0.75
C LEU A 48 -17.63 3.03 -0.41
N GLU A 49 -16.54 2.56 0.20
CA GLU A 49 -16.42 1.14 0.55
C GLU A 49 -17.47 0.72 1.60
N TYR A 50 -17.82 1.61 2.53
CA TYR A 50 -18.89 1.34 3.49
C TYR A 50 -20.25 1.15 2.81
N ALA A 51 -20.61 2.03 1.86
CA ALA A 51 -21.82 1.89 1.07
C ALA A 51 -21.81 0.61 0.22
N LEU A 52 -20.67 0.26 -0.38
CA LEU A 52 -20.49 -0.97 -1.13
C LEU A 52 -20.65 -2.23 -0.26
N LEU A 53 -20.12 -2.22 0.97
CA LEU A 53 -20.30 -3.32 1.92
C LEU A 53 -21.77 -3.48 2.35
N ALA A 54 -22.54 -2.39 2.36
CA ALA A 54 -23.99 -2.45 2.64
C ALA A 54 -24.79 -3.17 1.53
N LEU A 55 -24.23 -3.35 0.33
CA LEU A 55 -24.86 -4.13 -0.75
C LEU A 55 -24.70 -5.65 -0.60
N GLN A 56 -23.86 -6.15 0.32
CA GLN A 56 -23.65 -7.59 0.49
C GLN A 56 -24.94 -8.41 0.71
N PRO A 57 -25.93 -7.95 1.50
CA PRO A 57 -27.21 -8.66 1.65
C PRO A 57 -27.98 -8.85 0.34
N LEU A 58 -27.83 -7.93 -0.64
CA LEU A 58 -28.45 -8.07 -1.96
C LEU A 58 -27.82 -9.19 -2.78
N VAL A 59 -26.53 -9.45 -2.56
CA VAL A 59 -25.85 -10.62 -3.15
C VAL A 59 -26.34 -11.91 -2.54
N LEU A 60 -26.49 -11.95 -1.21
CA LEU A 60 -27.03 -13.12 -0.50
C LEU A 60 -28.48 -13.44 -0.93
N LYS A 61 -29.29 -12.41 -1.18
CA LYS A 61 -30.66 -12.52 -1.70
C LYS A 61 -30.74 -12.75 -3.21
N GLN A 62 -29.61 -12.84 -3.91
CA GLN A 62 -29.52 -13.01 -5.37
C GLN A 62 -30.19 -11.89 -6.19
N VAL A 63 -30.39 -10.72 -5.60
CA VAL A 63 -30.88 -9.51 -6.29
C VAL A 63 -29.78 -8.92 -7.17
N LEU A 64 -28.55 -8.92 -6.62
CA LEU A 64 -27.30 -8.48 -7.25
C LEU A 64 -26.35 -9.68 -7.36
N SER A 65 -25.63 -9.85 -8.48
CA SER A 65 -24.60 -10.89 -8.56
C SER A 65 -23.29 -10.43 -7.92
N ALA A 66 -22.45 -11.36 -7.46
CA ALA A 66 -21.13 -11.01 -6.91
C ALA A 66 -20.26 -10.25 -7.94
N GLN A 67 -20.30 -10.67 -9.21
CA GLN A 67 -19.60 -9.99 -10.30
C GLN A 67 -20.14 -8.57 -10.52
N ALA A 68 -21.46 -8.37 -10.44
CA ALA A 68 -22.04 -7.04 -10.57
C ALA A 68 -21.63 -6.12 -9.42
N LEU A 69 -21.57 -6.63 -8.18
CA LEU A 69 -21.06 -5.86 -7.04
C LEU A 69 -19.60 -5.43 -7.26
N GLU A 70 -18.76 -6.32 -7.77
CA GLU A 70 -17.37 -5.98 -8.10
C GLU A 70 -17.29 -4.91 -9.20
N ASN A 71 -18.13 -5.02 -10.23
CA ASN A 71 -18.21 -4.00 -11.28
C ASN A 71 -18.63 -2.63 -10.71
N VAL A 72 -19.62 -2.59 -9.81
CA VAL A 72 -20.04 -1.35 -9.12
C VAL A 72 -18.89 -0.76 -8.32
N ARG A 73 -18.15 -1.60 -7.57
CA ARG A 73 -16.96 -1.17 -6.81
C ARG A 73 -15.91 -0.53 -7.72
N ILE A 74 -15.53 -1.22 -8.80
CA ILE A 74 -14.51 -0.73 -9.74
C ILE A 74 -14.96 0.62 -10.35
N LEU A 75 -16.20 0.71 -10.84
CA LEU A 75 -16.73 1.91 -11.47
C LEU A 75 -16.75 3.11 -10.52
N LEU A 76 -17.22 2.94 -9.28
CA LEU A 76 -17.23 4.00 -8.27
C LEU A 76 -15.82 4.51 -7.95
N HIS A 77 -14.87 3.60 -7.75
CA HIS A 77 -13.49 3.97 -7.46
C HIS A 77 -12.82 4.63 -8.67
N LEU A 78 -13.06 4.17 -9.90
CA LEU A 78 -12.60 4.82 -11.12
C LEU A 78 -13.14 6.25 -11.27
N ARG A 79 -14.43 6.45 -10.95
CA ARG A 79 -15.06 7.79 -10.98
C ARG A 79 -14.41 8.71 -9.95
N LEU A 80 -14.16 8.23 -8.73
CA LEU A 80 -13.44 8.97 -7.70
C LEU A 80 -11.99 9.30 -8.13
N ASP A 81 -11.25 8.32 -8.64
CA ASP A 81 -9.85 8.47 -9.02
C ASP A 81 -9.66 9.47 -10.17
N ARG A 82 -10.58 9.50 -11.14
CA ARG A 82 -10.58 10.53 -12.19
C ARG A 82 -10.75 11.93 -11.62
N ARG A 83 -11.65 12.12 -10.65
CA ARG A 83 -11.86 13.42 -10.00
C ARG A 83 -10.63 13.86 -9.23
N LEU A 84 -10.01 12.93 -8.51
CA LEU A 84 -8.71 13.11 -7.86
C LEU A 84 -7.62 13.62 -8.80
N VAL A 85 -7.42 12.94 -9.94
CA VAL A 85 -6.41 13.32 -10.95
C VAL A 85 -6.68 14.73 -11.52
N SER A 86 -7.95 15.10 -11.71
CA SER A 86 -8.30 16.43 -12.23
C SER A 86 -8.09 17.58 -11.24
N THR A 87 -7.97 17.29 -9.94
CA THR A 87 -7.98 18.30 -8.86
C THR A 87 -6.66 18.38 -8.08
N GLN A 88 -5.77 17.39 -8.17
CA GLN A 88 -4.50 17.37 -7.43
C GLN A 88 -3.26 17.29 -8.32
N ALA A 89 -2.17 17.89 -7.85
CA ALA A 89 -0.84 17.81 -8.48
C ALA A 89 -0.12 16.46 -8.27
N ARG A 90 -0.63 15.60 -7.37
CA ARG A 90 -0.03 14.29 -7.06
C ARG A 90 -1.07 13.19 -7.27
N PRO A 91 -0.86 12.26 -8.20
CA PRO A 91 -1.83 11.20 -8.44
C PRO A 91 -1.90 10.23 -7.23
N PRO A 92 -3.09 9.86 -6.77
CA PRO A 92 -3.27 8.87 -5.70
C PRO A 92 -2.85 7.47 -6.16
N SER A 93 -2.32 6.64 -5.25
CA SER A 93 -1.95 5.24 -5.52
C SER A 93 -3.19 4.33 -5.60
N SER A 94 -3.96 4.43 -6.69
CA SER A 94 -5.09 3.53 -6.95
C SER A 94 -4.65 2.29 -7.73
N PRO A 95 -5.16 1.08 -7.40
CA PRO A 95 -4.92 -0.11 -8.24
C PRO A 95 -5.51 0.01 -9.65
N TYR A 96 -6.44 0.94 -9.86
CA TYR A 96 -7.08 1.17 -11.16
C TYR A 96 -6.48 2.34 -11.94
N GLN A 97 -5.40 2.93 -11.44
CA GLN A 97 -4.70 3.97 -12.17
C GLN A 97 -3.90 3.34 -13.31
N LEU A 98 -4.32 3.61 -14.54
CA LEU A 98 -3.53 3.27 -15.72
C LEU A 98 -2.34 4.23 -15.80
N GLN A 99 -1.13 3.69 -16.01
CA GLN A 99 -0.01 4.54 -16.39
C GLN A 99 -0.31 5.15 -17.77
N PRO A 100 0.00 6.45 -17.97
CA PRO A 100 -0.12 7.03 -19.30
C PRO A 100 0.86 6.31 -20.23
N ASP A 101 0.34 5.43 -21.09
CA ASP A 101 1.14 4.79 -22.12
C ASP A 101 1.18 5.73 -23.35
N PRO A 102 2.34 6.31 -23.69
CA PRO A 102 2.46 7.24 -24.81
C PRO A 102 2.34 6.54 -26.18
N TYR A 103 2.34 5.20 -26.23
CA TYR A 103 2.28 4.40 -27.46
C TYR A 103 0.94 3.72 -27.71
N LEU A 104 0.05 3.67 -26.70
CA LEU A 104 -1.35 3.34 -26.91
C LEU A 104 -2.06 4.53 -27.56
N ARG A 105 -2.06 4.57 -28.89
CA ARG A 105 -3.05 5.39 -29.62
C ARG A 105 -4.45 4.91 -29.20
N PRO A 106 -5.42 5.79 -28.91
CA PRO A 106 -6.79 5.39 -28.62
C PRO A 106 -7.47 5.02 -29.93
N GLN A 107 -7.12 3.87 -30.52
CA GLN A 107 -7.63 3.53 -31.85
C GLN A 107 -8.97 2.81 -31.82
N TYR A 108 -9.41 2.29 -30.69
CA TYR A 108 -10.65 1.54 -30.57
C TYR A 108 -11.12 1.70 -29.12
N HIS A 109 -12.39 2.07 -28.88
CA HIS A 109 -13.26 1.61 -27.77
C HIS A 109 -14.45 2.55 -27.55
N ARG A 110 -14.26 3.88 -27.60
CA ARG A 110 -15.32 4.84 -27.24
C ARG A 110 -16.54 4.78 -28.17
N TYR A 111 -16.35 4.69 -29.47
CA TYR A 111 -17.45 4.53 -30.43
C TYR A 111 -18.21 3.20 -30.23
N HIS A 112 -17.49 2.11 -29.99
CA HIS A 112 -18.09 0.79 -29.72
C HIS A 112 -18.82 0.75 -28.37
N ALA A 113 -18.26 1.42 -27.34
CA ALA A 113 -18.88 1.57 -26.04
C ALA A 113 -20.20 2.33 -26.17
N LEU A 114 -20.18 3.47 -26.88
CA LEU A 114 -21.38 4.25 -27.18
C LEU A 114 -22.42 3.40 -27.91
N GLN A 115 -22.04 2.76 -29.02
CA GLN A 115 -22.96 1.94 -29.83
C GLN A 115 -23.56 0.78 -29.02
N ALA A 116 -22.75 0.07 -28.23
CA ALA A 116 -23.23 -1.03 -27.40
C ALA A 116 -24.18 -0.54 -26.30
N LEU A 117 -23.87 0.61 -25.69
CA LEU A 117 -24.71 1.21 -24.66
C LEU A 117 -26.05 1.69 -25.24
N GLU A 118 -26.05 2.33 -26.42
CA GLU A 118 -27.26 2.71 -27.15
C GLU A 118 -28.14 1.50 -27.48
N GLN A 119 -27.52 0.40 -27.96
CA GLN A 119 -28.23 -0.85 -28.25
C GLN A 119 -28.86 -1.44 -26.98
N GLN A 120 -28.14 -1.45 -25.86
CA GLN A 120 -28.63 -1.96 -24.59
C GLN A 120 -29.79 -1.11 -24.05
N ILE A 121 -29.68 0.22 -24.08
CA ILE A 121 -30.78 1.13 -23.70
C ILE A 121 -31.99 0.88 -24.61
N LYS A 122 -31.78 0.77 -25.92
CA LYS A 122 -32.86 0.52 -26.88
C LYS A 122 -33.58 -0.81 -26.59
N ALA A 123 -32.84 -1.85 -26.24
CA ALA A 123 -33.41 -3.14 -25.84
C ALA A 123 -34.21 -3.03 -24.54
N LEU A 124 -33.66 -2.36 -23.50
CA LEU A 124 -34.35 -2.18 -22.22
C LEU A 124 -35.64 -1.38 -22.38
N LYS A 125 -35.65 -0.33 -23.21
CA LYS A 125 -36.84 0.49 -23.52
C LYS A 125 -37.98 -0.30 -24.17
N GLN A 126 -37.74 -1.50 -24.71
CA GLN A 126 -38.81 -2.36 -25.21
C GLN A 126 -39.62 -3.01 -24.07
N GLY A 127 -39.08 -3.04 -22.84
CA GLY A 127 -39.76 -3.55 -21.67
C GLY A 127 -40.69 -2.52 -21.01
N PRO A 128 -41.87 -2.94 -20.51
CA PRO A 128 -42.87 -2.03 -19.93
C PRO A 128 -42.36 -1.29 -18.68
N PHE A 129 -41.51 -1.93 -17.87
CA PHE A 129 -40.90 -1.33 -16.68
C PHE A 129 -40.03 -0.11 -17.01
N PHE A 130 -39.25 -0.18 -18.09
CA PHE A 130 -38.25 0.83 -18.43
C PHE A 130 -38.78 1.94 -19.33
N MET A 131 -39.83 1.70 -20.12
CA MET A 131 -40.47 2.75 -20.93
C MET A 131 -40.86 3.98 -20.10
N GLN A 132 -41.28 3.77 -18.85
CA GLN A 132 -41.73 4.85 -17.97
C GLN A 132 -40.59 5.53 -17.21
N ARG A 133 -39.41 4.89 -17.14
CA ARG A 133 -38.25 5.37 -16.37
C ARG A 133 -37.13 5.99 -17.21
N PHE A 134 -37.15 5.85 -18.54
CA PHE A 134 -36.18 6.50 -19.42
C PHE A 134 -36.79 7.69 -20.17
N SER A 135 -36.52 8.88 -19.68
CA SER A 135 -36.60 10.13 -20.41
C SER A 135 -35.41 10.31 -21.37
N MET A 136 -35.53 11.29 -22.27
CA MET A 136 -34.43 11.69 -23.14
C MET A 136 -33.24 12.23 -22.34
N ALA A 137 -33.49 12.97 -21.26
CA ALA A 137 -32.45 13.50 -20.39
C ALA A 137 -31.67 12.37 -19.70
N GLU A 138 -32.34 11.37 -19.14
CA GLU A 138 -31.65 10.23 -18.51
C GLU A 138 -30.86 9.42 -19.52
N THR A 139 -31.38 9.27 -20.75
CA THR A 139 -30.65 8.60 -21.83
C THR A 139 -29.36 9.36 -22.16
N GLN A 140 -29.42 10.69 -22.25
CA GLN A 140 -28.24 11.53 -22.48
C GLN A 140 -27.25 11.45 -21.32
N ASN A 141 -27.73 11.47 -20.08
CA ASN A 141 -26.89 11.34 -18.89
C ASN A 141 -26.13 10.00 -18.87
N ILE A 142 -26.78 8.90 -19.24
CA ILE A 142 -26.09 7.60 -19.31
C ILE A 142 -25.02 7.60 -20.40
N LEU A 143 -25.33 8.21 -21.54
CA LEU A 143 -24.42 8.35 -22.68
C LEU A 143 -23.39 9.48 -22.48
N GLU A 144 -23.32 10.10 -21.30
CA GLU A 144 -22.36 11.16 -21.01
C GLU A 144 -20.93 10.70 -21.20
N ASP A 145 -20.10 11.67 -21.56
CA ASP A 145 -18.69 11.46 -21.84
C ASP A 145 -17.95 10.76 -20.70
N LEU A 146 -18.28 11.15 -19.47
CA LEU A 146 -17.68 10.58 -18.27
C LEU A 146 -17.94 9.08 -18.16
N ASN A 147 -19.13 8.60 -18.51
CA ASN A 147 -19.48 7.18 -18.44
C ASN A 147 -18.78 6.38 -19.55
N LEU A 148 -18.69 6.94 -20.75
CA LEU A 148 -17.95 6.35 -21.86
C LEU A 148 -16.46 6.23 -21.54
N ASP A 149 -15.92 7.26 -20.91
CA ASP A 149 -14.55 7.32 -20.42
C ASP A 149 -14.27 6.24 -19.36
N LEU A 150 -15.19 6.01 -18.43
CA LEU A 150 -15.06 4.97 -17.41
C LEU A 150 -15.08 3.57 -18.03
N LEU A 151 -15.97 3.35 -19.01
CA LEU A 151 -16.03 2.12 -19.79
C LEU A 151 -14.74 1.86 -20.54
N GLU A 152 -14.13 2.89 -21.12
CA GLU A 152 -12.85 2.77 -21.81
C GLU A 152 -11.74 2.34 -20.86
N ILE A 153 -11.61 2.97 -19.68
CA ILE A 153 -10.60 2.55 -18.68
C ILE A 153 -10.87 1.11 -18.23
N TYR A 154 -12.12 0.77 -17.95
CA TYR A 154 -12.48 -0.60 -17.57
C TYR A 154 -12.12 -1.61 -18.66
N ALA A 155 -12.37 -1.28 -19.93
CA ALA A 155 -12.03 -2.12 -21.08
C ALA A 155 -10.53 -2.40 -21.21
N HIS A 156 -9.69 -1.47 -20.74
CA HIS A 156 -8.24 -1.65 -20.69
C HIS A 156 -7.82 -2.58 -19.54
N LEU A 157 -8.47 -2.48 -18.39
CA LEU A 157 -8.17 -3.33 -17.22
C LEU A 157 -8.44 -4.82 -17.47
N LEU A 158 -9.46 -5.16 -18.24
CA LEU A 158 -9.84 -6.56 -18.52
C LEU A 158 -8.96 -7.26 -19.57
N GLY A 159 -8.26 -6.50 -20.42
CA GLY A 159 -7.69 -7.03 -21.65
C GLY A 159 -8.75 -7.45 -22.70
N PRO A 160 -8.33 -7.75 -23.94
CA PRO A 160 -9.25 -8.03 -25.05
C PRO A 160 -10.04 -9.35 -24.90
N GLU A 161 -9.43 -10.39 -24.33
CA GLU A 161 -10.01 -11.74 -24.26
C GLU A 161 -11.15 -11.87 -23.23
N ALA A 162 -11.05 -11.17 -22.09
CA ALA A 162 -12.11 -11.19 -21.07
C ALA A 162 -13.26 -10.23 -21.39
N ARG A 163 -13.09 -9.34 -22.38
CA ARG A 163 -14.05 -8.26 -22.65
C ARG A 163 -15.43 -8.78 -23.02
N GLU A 164 -15.54 -9.74 -23.94
CA GLU A 164 -16.83 -10.22 -24.45
C GLU A 164 -17.74 -10.75 -23.34
N ASN A 165 -17.15 -11.36 -22.31
CA ASN A 165 -17.90 -11.96 -21.20
C ASN A 165 -18.34 -10.93 -20.15
N HIS A 166 -17.52 -9.90 -19.90
CA HIS A 166 -17.75 -8.95 -18.82
C HIS A 166 -18.45 -7.66 -19.28
N TRP A 167 -18.32 -7.29 -20.55
CA TRP A 167 -18.85 -6.04 -21.12
C TRP A 167 -20.36 -5.85 -20.91
N PRO A 168 -21.22 -6.84 -21.17
CA PRO A 168 -22.67 -6.68 -20.98
C PRO A 168 -23.03 -6.35 -19.53
N MET A 169 -22.37 -7.00 -18.56
CA MET A 169 -22.62 -6.77 -17.13
C MET A 169 -22.23 -5.35 -16.70
N ILE A 170 -21.14 -4.80 -17.24
CA ILE A 170 -20.68 -3.45 -16.89
C ILE A 170 -21.65 -2.40 -17.46
N LEU A 171 -22.11 -2.59 -18.70
CA LEU A 171 -23.13 -1.72 -19.30
C LEU A 171 -24.42 -1.74 -18.49
N GLU A 172 -24.89 -2.93 -18.08
CA GLU A 172 -26.03 -3.06 -17.17
C GLU A 172 -25.80 -2.32 -15.85
N THR A 173 -24.61 -2.43 -15.25
CA THR A 173 -24.26 -1.72 -14.02
C THR A 173 -24.29 -0.20 -14.19
N ILE A 174 -23.73 0.36 -15.27
CA ILE A 174 -23.77 1.81 -15.52
C ILE A 174 -25.21 2.29 -15.66
N ILE A 175 -26.01 1.58 -16.45
CA ILE A 175 -27.43 1.92 -16.61
C ILE A 175 -28.12 1.89 -15.24
N ALA A 176 -27.88 0.86 -14.41
CA ALA A 176 -28.45 0.77 -13.07
C ALA A 176 -28.05 1.91 -12.15
N LEU A 177 -26.79 2.35 -12.18
CA LEU A 177 -26.32 3.45 -11.36
C LEU A 177 -26.91 4.81 -11.78
N GLU A 178 -27.20 4.98 -13.06
CA GLU A 178 -27.69 6.23 -13.64
C GLU A 178 -29.23 6.36 -13.67
N LEU A 179 -29.98 5.26 -13.49
CA LEU A 179 -31.45 5.32 -13.47
C LEU A 179 -31.99 6.22 -12.34
N PRO A 180 -33.11 6.94 -12.56
CA PRO A 180 -33.70 7.87 -11.58
C PRO A 180 -33.97 7.21 -10.22
N LEU A 181 -33.52 7.89 -9.17
CA LEU A 181 -33.83 7.59 -7.77
C LEU A 181 -35.32 7.83 -7.51
N ALA A 182 -35.91 7.05 -6.60
CA ALA A 182 -37.28 7.29 -6.14
C ALA A 182 -37.40 8.53 -5.24
N GLU A 183 -36.32 8.93 -4.56
CA GLU A 183 -36.26 10.09 -3.67
C GLU A 183 -35.06 10.99 -4.00
N ASN A 184 -35.13 12.27 -3.59
CA ASN A 184 -34.17 13.33 -3.91
C ASN A 184 -32.71 12.89 -3.71
N GLY A 185 -31.94 12.89 -4.79
CA GLY A 185 -30.53 12.52 -4.77
C GLY A 185 -29.70 13.41 -3.86
N ILE A 186 -28.65 12.82 -3.30
CA ILE A 186 -27.72 13.53 -2.42
C ILE A 186 -26.96 14.58 -3.24
N SER A 187 -26.97 15.84 -2.81
CA SER A 187 -26.15 16.88 -3.45
C SER A 187 -24.68 16.72 -3.08
N PRO A 188 -23.74 17.26 -3.87
CA PRO A 188 -22.35 17.40 -3.47
C PRO A 188 -22.20 17.83 -1.99
N ALA A 189 -22.77 18.97 -1.60
CA ALA A 189 -22.64 19.51 -0.24
C ALA A 189 -23.07 18.53 0.87
N GLN A 190 -24.00 17.63 0.56
CA GLN A 190 -24.43 16.59 1.50
C GLN A 190 -23.43 15.44 1.63
N ILE A 191 -22.57 15.17 0.63
CA ILE A 191 -21.43 14.25 0.82
C ILE A 191 -20.46 14.84 1.85
N GLU A 192 -20.11 16.12 1.71
CA GLU A 192 -19.25 16.86 2.64
C GLU A 192 -19.79 16.76 4.07
N LEU A 193 -21.10 16.96 4.22
CA LEU A 193 -21.80 16.84 5.49
C LEU A 193 -21.80 15.40 6.02
N LYS A 194 -22.01 14.39 5.16
CA LYS A 194 -21.87 12.97 5.55
C LYS A 194 -20.46 12.68 6.06
N ILE A 195 -19.42 13.14 5.37
CA ILE A 195 -18.02 12.96 5.78
C ILE A 195 -17.76 13.61 7.15
N ALA A 196 -18.25 14.83 7.37
CA ALA A 196 -18.08 15.53 8.64
C ALA A 196 -18.82 14.84 9.81
N GLN A 197 -19.88 14.09 9.53
CA GLN A 197 -20.67 13.40 10.54
C GLN A 197 -20.09 12.04 10.96
N PHE A 198 -19.34 11.37 10.10
CA PHE A 198 -18.74 10.08 10.45
C PHE A 198 -17.53 10.27 11.35
N ALA A 199 -17.41 9.42 12.38
CA ALA A 199 -16.18 9.28 13.15
C ALA A 199 -15.13 8.56 12.27
N PRO A 200 -14.10 9.25 11.74
CA PRO A 200 -13.24 8.66 10.71
C PRO A 200 -12.45 7.45 11.20
N LEU A 201 -12.06 7.45 12.48
CA LEU A 201 -11.35 6.34 13.11
C LEU A 201 -12.23 5.09 13.22
N ALA A 202 -13.46 5.23 13.71
CA ALA A 202 -14.40 4.11 13.83
C ALA A 202 -14.73 3.51 12.45
N LEU A 203 -14.88 4.36 11.44
CA LEU A 203 -15.09 3.91 10.06
C LEU A 203 -13.87 3.17 9.51
N ALA A 204 -12.65 3.69 9.74
CA ALA A 204 -11.42 3.02 9.33
C ALA A 204 -11.28 1.62 9.96
N GLU A 205 -11.61 1.49 11.24
CA GLU A 205 -11.62 0.21 11.95
C GLU A 205 -12.62 -0.79 11.34
N ASP A 206 -13.86 -0.35 11.09
CA ASP A 206 -14.89 -1.20 10.45
C ASP A 206 -14.47 -1.66 9.06
N ILE A 207 -13.90 -0.75 8.26
CA ILE A 207 -13.40 -1.07 6.91
C ILE A 207 -12.24 -2.07 6.97
N LEU A 208 -11.28 -1.92 7.88
CA LEU A 208 -10.21 -2.90 8.08
C LEU A 208 -10.76 -4.28 8.50
N MET A 209 -11.87 -4.31 9.23
CA MET A 209 -12.52 -5.55 9.69
C MET A 209 -13.38 -6.23 8.62
N ARG A 210 -13.82 -5.54 7.59
CA ARG A 210 -14.83 -6.07 6.65
C ARG A 210 -14.38 -6.06 5.19
N SER A 211 -13.64 -5.05 4.76
CA SER A 211 -13.20 -4.94 3.38
C SER A 211 -12.04 -5.90 3.07
N ARG A 212 -11.91 -6.21 1.78
CA ARG A 212 -10.73 -6.86 1.17
C ARG A 212 -10.10 -5.97 0.10
N PHE A 213 -10.70 -4.80 -0.18
CA PHE A 213 -10.25 -3.91 -1.24
C PHE A 213 -9.03 -3.12 -0.77
N SER A 214 -7.88 -3.39 -1.40
CA SER A 214 -6.59 -2.82 -1.00
C SER A 214 -6.60 -1.29 -0.96
N GLY A 215 -7.31 -0.65 -1.89
CA GLY A 215 -7.44 0.81 -1.94
C GLY A 215 -8.14 1.41 -0.73
N ALA A 216 -9.16 0.73 -0.18
CA ALA A 216 -9.85 1.15 1.03
C ALA A 216 -9.05 0.81 2.29
N LEU A 217 -8.38 -0.36 2.32
CA LEU A 217 -7.49 -0.73 3.43
C LEU A 217 -6.33 0.26 3.59
N ARG A 218 -5.72 0.73 2.48
CA ARG A 218 -4.69 1.80 2.53
C ARG A 218 -5.24 3.11 3.10
N ALA A 219 -6.43 3.53 2.67
CA ALA A 219 -7.07 4.75 3.17
C ALA A 219 -7.36 4.63 4.68
N ALA A 220 -7.84 3.48 5.13
CA ALA A 220 -8.12 3.21 6.54
C ALA A 220 -6.84 3.27 7.39
N LEU A 221 -5.75 2.62 6.92
CA LEU A 221 -4.44 2.69 7.60
C LEU A 221 -3.88 4.12 7.63
N SER A 222 -4.10 4.92 6.58
CA SER A 222 -3.68 6.33 6.53
C SER A 222 -4.38 7.14 7.62
N ILE A 223 -5.70 7.00 7.74
CA ILE A 223 -6.49 7.67 8.78
C ILE A 223 -6.05 7.23 10.19
N LEU A 224 -5.85 5.93 10.41
CA LEU A 224 -5.37 5.43 11.71
C LEU A 224 -3.95 5.89 12.04
N LYS A 225 -3.10 6.17 11.04
CA LYS A 225 -1.75 6.70 11.28
C LYS A 225 -1.75 8.03 12.02
N GLU A 226 -2.80 8.83 11.86
CA GLU A 226 -2.96 10.13 12.51
C GLU A 226 -3.52 10.01 13.94
N ALA A 227 -4.05 8.85 14.31
CA ALA A 227 -4.58 8.62 15.64
C ALA A 227 -3.50 8.64 16.72
N GLN A 228 -3.85 9.20 17.89
CA GLN A 228 -3.01 9.19 19.08
C GLN A 228 -3.10 7.87 19.85
N ASN A 229 -4.29 7.25 19.88
CA ASN A 229 -4.54 5.96 20.52
C ASN A 229 -5.08 4.97 19.50
N LEU A 230 -4.49 3.78 19.45
CA LEU A 230 -4.80 2.70 18.52
C LEU A 230 -5.28 1.41 19.18
N SER A 231 -5.48 1.38 20.51
CA SER A 231 -5.92 0.16 21.19
C SER A 231 -7.27 -0.35 20.69
N GLN A 232 -8.19 0.55 20.30
CA GLN A 232 -9.49 0.16 19.72
C GLN A 232 -9.35 -0.48 18.32
N ALA A 233 -8.36 -0.05 17.54
CA ALA A 233 -8.07 -0.58 16.22
C ALA A 233 -7.30 -1.92 16.24
N LEU A 234 -6.82 -2.38 17.40
CA LEU A 234 -6.00 -3.59 17.52
C LEU A 234 -6.65 -4.84 16.90
N PRO A 235 -7.95 -5.15 17.12
CA PRO A 235 -8.57 -6.32 16.48
C PRO A 235 -8.54 -6.23 14.95
N ALA A 236 -8.76 -5.03 14.41
CA ALA A 236 -8.74 -4.76 12.98
C ALA A 236 -7.34 -4.90 12.38
N LEU A 237 -6.33 -4.35 13.07
CA LEU A 237 -4.93 -4.48 12.69
C LEU A 237 -4.47 -5.94 12.79
N ARG A 238 -4.87 -6.69 13.82
CA ARG A 238 -4.58 -8.12 13.98
C ARG A 238 -5.13 -8.93 12.80
N ARG A 239 -6.40 -8.70 12.42
CA ARG A 239 -7.00 -9.36 11.25
C ARG A 239 -6.20 -9.11 9.98
N LEU A 240 -5.84 -7.85 9.72
CA LEU A 240 -5.10 -7.48 8.52
C LEU A 240 -3.70 -8.11 8.51
N VAL A 241 -2.99 -8.03 9.64
CA VAL A 241 -1.61 -8.53 9.75
C VAL A 241 -1.52 -10.05 9.54
N LEU A 242 -2.51 -10.79 10.03
CA LEU A 242 -2.58 -12.25 9.90
C LEU A 242 -3.26 -12.71 8.60
N SER A 243 -3.70 -11.79 7.73
CA SER A 243 -4.30 -12.14 6.45
C SER A 243 -3.21 -12.44 5.42
N PRO A 244 -3.27 -13.60 4.72
CA PRO A 244 -2.25 -13.96 3.74
C PRO A 244 -2.31 -13.06 2.49
N GLY A 245 -1.15 -12.83 1.87
CA GLY A 245 -1.05 -12.23 0.53
C GLY A 245 -1.19 -10.72 0.45
N GLN A 246 -1.15 -9.98 1.58
CA GLN A 246 -1.23 -8.51 1.58
C GLN A 246 0.01 -7.84 2.19
N HIS A 247 1.21 -8.31 1.82
CA HIS A 247 2.46 -7.96 2.51
C HIS A 247 2.71 -6.45 2.65
N SER A 248 2.46 -5.65 1.61
CA SER A 248 2.59 -4.18 1.68
C SER A 248 1.62 -3.51 2.66
N LEU A 249 0.39 -4.04 2.80
CA LEU A 249 -0.57 -3.55 3.80
C LEU A 249 -0.18 -4.00 5.20
N THR A 250 0.29 -5.24 5.33
CA THR A 250 0.78 -5.81 6.58
C THR A 250 1.96 -5.02 7.13
N THR A 251 2.95 -4.65 6.32
CA THR A 251 4.09 -3.82 6.79
C THR A 251 3.64 -2.46 7.30
N THR A 252 2.67 -1.85 6.62
CA THR A 252 2.09 -0.56 7.04
C THR A 252 1.35 -0.70 8.37
N ALA A 253 0.55 -1.76 8.52
CA ALA A 253 -0.18 -2.07 9.75
C ALA A 253 0.77 -2.35 10.94
N LEU A 254 1.85 -3.10 10.71
CA LEU A 254 2.90 -3.34 11.70
C LEU A 254 3.56 -2.03 12.16
N GLY A 255 3.76 -1.08 11.26
CA GLY A 255 4.24 0.26 11.60
C GLY A 255 3.33 1.00 12.61
N LEU A 256 2.02 0.74 12.58
CA LEU A 256 1.06 1.32 13.52
C LEU A 256 1.08 0.64 14.89
N LEU A 257 1.38 -0.66 14.95
CA LEU A 257 1.47 -1.41 16.22
C LEU A 257 2.56 -0.87 17.15
N LYS A 258 3.53 -0.12 16.63
CA LYS A 258 4.55 0.60 17.44
C LYS A 258 3.95 1.60 18.45
N LYS A 259 2.71 2.04 18.23
CA LYS A 259 1.97 2.95 19.13
C LYS A 259 1.11 2.23 20.17
N ILE A 260 1.08 0.90 20.14
CA ILE A 260 0.25 0.06 21.01
C ILE A 260 1.17 -0.58 22.07
N SER A 261 0.61 -0.95 23.22
CA SER A 261 1.40 -1.55 24.30
C SER A 261 2.03 -2.89 23.90
N GLU A 262 3.19 -3.20 24.48
CA GLU A 262 3.93 -4.45 24.20
C GLU A 262 3.07 -5.69 24.47
N VAL A 263 2.29 -5.66 25.56
CA VAL A 263 1.41 -6.75 26.01
C VAL A 263 0.38 -7.11 24.94
N GLU A 264 -0.23 -6.09 24.34
CA GLU A 264 -1.29 -6.24 23.34
C GLU A 264 -0.77 -6.76 22.00
N VAL A 265 0.49 -6.44 21.66
CA VAL A 265 1.09 -6.73 20.35
C VAL A 265 1.89 -8.04 20.35
N TRP A 266 2.31 -8.53 21.52
CA TRP A 266 3.18 -9.69 21.68
C TRP A 266 2.73 -10.93 20.90
N GLU A 267 1.47 -11.33 21.03
CA GLU A 267 0.93 -12.52 20.34
C GLU A 267 1.01 -12.39 18.82
N ILE A 268 0.74 -11.19 18.30
CA ILE A 268 0.75 -10.91 16.86
C ILE A 268 2.18 -11.08 16.33
N LEU A 269 3.18 -10.51 17.01
CA LEU A 269 4.57 -10.63 16.58
C LEU A 269 5.06 -12.08 16.65
N CYS A 270 4.72 -12.81 17.71
CA CYS A 270 5.10 -14.22 17.84
C CYS A 270 4.56 -15.05 16.66
N SER A 271 3.30 -14.85 16.28
CA SER A 271 2.69 -15.59 15.19
C SER A 271 3.45 -15.38 13.86
N LEU A 272 3.83 -14.14 13.54
CA LEU A 272 4.58 -13.81 12.32
C LEU A 272 6.01 -14.34 12.31
N LEU A 273 6.70 -14.29 13.46
CA LEU A 273 8.11 -14.66 13.53
C LEU A 273 8.31 -16.19 13.54
N VAL A 274 7.31 -16.95 13.98
CA VAL A 274 7.33 -18.43 13.92
C VAL A 274 7.00 -18.96 12.52
N GLU A 275 6.34 -18.18 11.66
CA GLU A 275 5.97 -18.62 10.31
C GLU A 275 7.18 -19.08 9.49
N THR A 276 7.05 -20.26 8.89
CA THR A 276 8.07 -20.91 8.08
C THR A 276 8.05 -20.49 6.61
N ILE A 277 7.28 -19.43 6.28
CA ILE A 277 7.21 -18.88 4.94
C ILE A 277 8.61 -18.33 4.56
N PRO A 278 9.17 -18.75 3.40
CA PRO A 278 10.43 -18.21 2.91
C PRO A 278 10.37 -16.72 2.66
N ASP A 279 11.38 -15.98 3.14
CA ASP A 279 11.48 -14.55 2.88
C ASP A 279 11.56 -14.22 1.38
N SER A 280 12.05 -15.15 0.56
CA SER A 280 12.21 -14.99 -0.89
C SER A 280 10.93 -15.20 -1.71
N HIS A 281 9.78 -15.55 -1.12
CA HIS A 281 8.57 -15.83 -1.88
C HIS A 281 7.99 -14.52 -2.49
N GLN A 282 7.92 -14.45 -3.82
CA GLN A 282 7.74 -13.22 -4.62
C GLN A 282 6.29 -12.76 -4.87
N ALA A 283 5.26 -13.31 -4.22
CA ALA A 283 3.89 -12.86 -4.48
C ALA A 283 3.59 -11.57 -3.69
N GLU A 284 3.49 -10.42 -4.38
CA GLU A 284 3.13 -9.09 -3.84
C GLU A 284 4.04 -8.48 -2.75
N GLY A 285 5.29 -8.95 -2.69
CA GLY A 285 6.31 -8.51 -1.73
C GLY A 285 6.92 -9.72 -1.03
N ALA A 286 8.23 -9.71 -0.84
CA ALA A 286 8.91 -10.74 -0.07
C ALA A 286 8.33 -10.78 1.36
N PHE A 287 7.91 -11.96 1.86
CA PHE A 287 7.51 -12.13 3.27
C PHE A 287 8.59 -11.60 4.24
N GLY A 288 9.85 -11.54 3.78
CA GLY A 288 10.94 -10.89 4.51
C GLY A 288 10.65 -9.44 4.91
N GLN A 289 9.92 -8.66 4.11
CA GLN A 289 9.54 -7.31 4.50
C GLN A 289 8.59 -7.30 5.70
N VAL A 290 7.63 -8.23 5.75
CA VAL A 290 6.72 -8.40 6.89
C VAL A 290 7.50 -8.80 8.13
N ARG A 291 8.40 -9.79 7.99
CA ARG A 291 9.26 -10.26 9.10
C ARG A 291 10.16 -9.13 9.62
N CYS A 292 10.82 -8.38 8.75
CA CYS A 292 11.61 -7.22 9.12
C CYS A 292 10.79 -6.15 9.84
N ALA A 293 9.58 -5.85 9.36
CA ALA A 293 8.69 -4.90 10.03
C ALA A 293 8.27 -5.40 11.42
N ALA A 294 8.00 -6.70 11.60
CA ALA A 294 7.68 -7.29 12.89
C ALA A 294 8.88 -7.22 13.86
N LEU A 295 10.09 -7.50 13.37
CA LEU A 295 11.34 -7.33 14.14
C LEU A 295 11.55 -5.87 14.54
N ASP A 296 11.23 -4.90 13.69
CA ASP A 296 11.34 -3.48 14.02
C ASP A 296 10.38 -3.08 15.15
N VAL A 297 9.17 -3.65 15.21
CA VAL A 297 8.25 -3.46 16.34
C VAL A 297 8.83 -4.10 17.60
N LEU A 298 9.27 -5.36 17.51
CA LEU A 298 9.86 -6.08 18.64
C LEU A 298 11.08 -5.36 19.23
N SER A 299 11.90 -4.72 18.39
CA SER A 299 13.10 -4.00 18.83
C SER A 299 12.83 -2.84 19.80
N GLN A 300 11.59 -2.36 19.86
CA GLN A 300 11.17 -1.28 20.74
C GLN A 300 10.78 -1.76 22.14
N PHE A 301 10.66 -3.08 22.34
CA PHE A 301 10.22 -3.64 23.60
C PHE A 301 11.25 -3.38 24.70
N GLN A 302 10.82 -2.72 25.76
CA GLN A 302 11.61 -2.40 26.94
C GLN A 302 11.36 -3.38 28.09
N ASN A 303 10.24 -4.11 28.09
CA ASN A 303 9.94 -5.08 29.13
C ASN A 303 10.86 -6.32 29.02
N HIS A 304 11.65 -6.52 30.07
CA HIS A 304 12.62 -7.61 30.16
C HIS A 304 11.99 -9.02 30.06
N GLU A 305 10.74 -9.19 30.49
CA GLU A 305 10.02 -10.45 30.36
C GLU A 305 9.87 -10.84 28.88
N TYR A 306 9.37 -9.92 28.04
CA TYR A 306 9.21 -10.17 26.62
C TYR A 306 10.53 -10.34 25.88
N GLN A 307 11.58 -9.61 26.30
CA GLN A 307 12.93 -9.81 25.77
C GLN A 307 13.43 -11.24 26.03
N THR A 308 13.21 -11.74 27.25
CA THR A 308 13.57 -13.10 27.66
C THR A 308 12.79 -14.15 26.87
N LEU A 309 11.48 -13.93 26.68
CA LEU A 309 10.62 -14.82 25.91
C LEU A 309 10.96 -14.83 24.40
N ALA A 310 11.31 -13.67 23.83
CA ALA A 310 11.67 -13.55 22.43
C ALA A 310 13.07 -14.13 22.11
N GLY A 311 13.97 -14.16 23.08
CA GLY A 311 15.36 -14.60 22.90
C GLY A 311 15.49 -15.95 22.16
N PRO A 312 14.88 -17.05 22.64
CA PRO A 312 14.92 -18.33 21.95
C PRO A 312 14.37 -18.29 20.51
N LEU A 313 13.29 -17.54 20.28
CA LEU A 313 12.66 -17.39 18.97
C LEU A 313 13.57 -16.65 17.98
N LEU A 314 14.22 -15.57 18.41
CA LEU A 314 15.20 -14.85 17.59
C LEU A 314 16.40 -15.75 17.25
N ARG A 315 16.91 -16.52 18.22
CA ARG A 315 18.01 -17.47 17.99
C ARG A 315 17.63 -18.56 16.99
N ALA A 316 16.44 -19.11 17.10
CA ALA A 316 15.93 -20.09 16.14
C ALA A 316 15.83 -19.48 14.72
N GLY A 317 15.32 -18.24 14.62
CA GLY A 317 15.21 -17.50 13.36
C GLY A 317 16.55 -17.20 12.70
N ILE A 318 17.57 -16.83 13.48
CA ILE A 318 18.93 -16.57 12.96
C ILE A 318 19.48 -17.78 12.20
N HIS A 319 19.20 -18.99 12.67
CA HIS A 319 19.65 -20.23 12.03
C HIS A 319 18.63 -20.85 11.07
N ALA A 320 17.45 -20.25 10.91
CA ALA A 320 16.41 -20.74 10.02
C ALA A 320 16.78 -20.50 8.55
N SER A 321 16.65 -21.53 7.71
CA SER A 321 16.96 -21.46 6.27
C SER A 321 16.03 -20.52 5.50
N TYR A 322 14.80 -20.36 5.97
CA TYR A 322 13.75 -19.55 5.35
C TYR A 322 13.79 -18.06 5.73
N TRP A 323 14.73 -17.65 6.60
CA TRP A 323 15.00 -16.25 6.91
C TRP A 323 16.03 -15.67 5.93
N SER A 324 15.76 -14.47 5.42
CA SER A 324 16.71 -13.69 4.65
C SER A 324 17.84 -13.17 5.55
N ASN A 325 18.97 -12.81 4.93
CA ASN A 325 20.09 -12.18 5.63
C ASN A 325 19.66 -10.92 6.38
N LEU A 326 18.79 -10.10 5.77
CA LEU A 326 18.26 -8.88 6.40
C LEU A 326 17.47 -9.18 7.68
N SER A 327 16.56 -10.17 7.66
CA SER A 327 15.82 -10.61 8.85
C SER A 327 16.74 -11.14 9.95
N ARG A 328 17.75 -11.94 9.58
CA ARG A 328 18.76 -12.46 10.53
C ARG A 328 19.56 -11.34 11.16
N LEU A 329 20.04 -10.38 10.37
CA LEU A 329 20.78 -9.21 10.85
C LEU A 329 19.96 -8.38 11.83
N LYS A 330 18.69 -8.10 11.53
CA LYS A 330 17.78 -7.40 12.47
C LYS A 330 17.60 -8.16 13.78
N ALA A 331 17.42 -9.48 13.74
CA ALA A 331 17.30 -10.29 14.95
C ALA A 331 18.59 -10.29 15.78
N ILE A 332 19.76 -10.37 15.14
CA ILE A 332 21.06 -10.24 15.81
C ILE A 332 21.18 -8.86 16.48
N GLN A 333 20.81 -7.80 15.77
CA GLN A 333 20.83 -6.44 16.31
C GLN A 333 19.94 -6.29 17.55
N ILE A 334 18.75 -6.89 17.53
CA ILE A 334 17.82 -6.88 18.68
C ILE A 334 18.44 -7.62 19.87
N LEU A 335 18.98 -8.82 19.66
CA LEU A 335 19.66 -9.58 20.72
C LEU A 335 20.84 -8.81 21.30
N ALA A 336 21.63 -8.14 20.45
CA ALA A 336 22.74 -7.29 20.89
C ALA A 336 22.26 -6.12 21.77
N LYS A 337 21.18 -5.43 21.37
CA LYS A 337 20.56 -4.36 22.17
C LYS A 337 20.06 -4.85 23.54
N TRP A 338 19.60 -6.09 23.61
CA TRP A 338 19.14 -6.72 24.86
C TRP A 338 20.27 -7.36 25.67
N GLY A 339 21.54 -7.13 25.30
CA GLY A 339 22.70 -7.61 26.06
C GLY A 339 23.06 -9.08 25.82
N HIS A 340 22.67 -9.65 24.68
CA HIS A 340 23.06 -10.99 24.25
C HIS A 340 24.09 -10.92 23.09
N PRO A 341 25.38 -10.66 23.39
CA PRO A 341 26.43 -10.69 22.38
C PRO A 341 26.74 -12.13 21.98
N GLY A 342 27.17 -12.36 20.73
CA GLY A 342 27.58 -13.70 20.29
C GLY A 342 27.64 -13.93 18.79
N TYR A 343 27.06 -13.05 17.98
CA TYR A 343 26.84 -13.27 16.55
C TYR A 343 27.77 -12.45 15.64
N LEU A 344 28.99 -12.17 16.10
CA LEU A 344 29.92 -11.31 15.37
C LEU A 344 30.25 -11.89 13.98
N GLU A 345 30.52 -13.20 13.91
CA GLU A 345 30.91 -13.87 12.67
C GLU A 345 29.78 -13.88 11.64
N GLU A 346 28.53 -14.07 12.09
CA GLU A 346 27.34 -14.00 11.25
C GLU A 346 27.16 -12.60 10.66
N VAL A 347 27.37 -11.55 11.47
CA VAL A 347 27.26 -10.15 11.00
C VAL A 347 28.37 -9.83 9.99
N ILE A 348 29.60 -10.27 10.23
CA ILE A 348 30.72 -10.10 9.30
C ILE A 348 30.46 -10.86 7.99
N GLY A 349 30.00 -12.10 8.09
CA GLY A 349 29.65 -12.92 6.92
C GLY A 349 28.57 -12.27 6.07
N ALA A 350 27.52 -11.74 6.71
CA ALA A 350 26.46 -11.01 6.04
C ALA A 350 26.96 -9.69 5.41
N LEU A 351 27.80 -8.92 6.12
CA LEU A 351 28.40 -7.70 5.56
C LEU A 351 29.26 -7.98 4.32
N ARG A 352 30.08 -9.03 4.35
CA ARG A 352 30.90 -9.47 3.20
C ARG A 352 30.03 -9.88 2.02
N SER A 353 28.97 -10.67 2.28
CA SER A 353 28.02 -11.08 1.24
C SER A 353 27.28 -9.89 0.64
N ALA A 354 26.80 -8.97 1.47
CA ALA A 354 26.06 -7.78 1.04
C ALA A 354 26.94 -6.83 0.22
N LEU A 355 28.22 -6.67 0.58
CA LEU A 355 29.21 -5.93 -0.21
C LEU A 355 29.48 -6.59 -1.57
N ALA A 356 29.54 -7.92 -1.63
CA ALA A 356 29.78 -8.64 -2.88
C ALA A 356 28.59 -8.58 -3.86
N GLN A 357 27.38 -8.42 -3.33
CA GLN A 357 26.12 -8.41 -4.08
C GLN A 357 25.53 -7.00 -4.26
N ASP A 358 26.20 -5.96 -3.74
CA ASP A 358 25.73 -4.57 -3.72
C ASP A 358 24.36 -4.37 -3.01
N HIS A 359 24.07 -5.15 -1.96
CA HIS A 359 22.84 -5.06 -1.18
C HIS A 359 22.91 -3.96 -0.11
N ARG A 360 22.57 -2.72 -0.49
CA ARG A 360 22.70 -1.53 0.37
C ARG A 360 22.03 -1.64 1.74
N GLU A 361 20.77 -2.09 1.79
CA GLU A 361 20.01 -2.16 3.04
C GLU A 361 20.65 -3.15 4.03
N GLU A 362 21.09 -4.32 3.55
CA GLU A 362 21.80 -5.31 4.37
C GLU A 362 23.12 -4.77 4.91
N MET A 363 23.86 -4.01 4.10
CA MET A 363 25.10 -3.35 4.54
C MET A 363 24.86 -2.34 5.67
N GLU A 364 23.85 -1.48 5.53
CA GLU A 364 23.50 -0.48 6.54
C GLU A 364 23.13 -1.13 7.88
N VAL A 365 22.30 -2.19 7.85
CA VAL A 365 21.91 -2.93 9.06
C VAL A 365 23.11 -3.68 9.67
N ALA A 366 23.96 -4.31 8.85
CA ALA A 366 25.14 -5.02 9.36
C ALA A 366 26.12 -4.07 10.06
N LEU A 367 26.39 -2.91 9.47
CA LEU A 367 27.26 -1.89 10.07
C LEU A 367 26.68 -1.36 11.39
N GLU A 368 25.38 -1.08 11.44
CA GLU A 368 24.73 -0.63 12.67
C GLU A 368 24.72 -1.74 13.75
N THR A 369 24.64 -3.00 13.33
CA THR A 369 24.75 -4.14 14.23
C THR A 369 26.15 -4.25 14.84
N LEU A 370 27.21 -4.04 14.05
CA LEU A 370 28.59 -4.00 14.56
C LEU A 370 28.81 -2.86 15.57
N LYS A 371 28.24 -1.67 15.30
CA LYS A 371 28.26 -0.57 16.28
C LYS A 371 27.56 -0.92 17.58
N THR A 372 26.46 -1.66 17.50
CA THR A 372 25.69 -2.10 18.67
C THR A 372 26.46 -3.15 19.47
N LEU A 373 27.14 -4.08 18.80
CA LEU A 373 27.93 -5.13 19.44
C LEU A 373 29.19 -4.58 20.14
N GLN A 374 29.78 -3.50 19.62
CA GLN A 374 31.02 -2.89 20.13
C GLN A 374 32.19 -3.86 20.30
N ASP A 375 32.24 -4.93 19.50
CA ASP A 375 33.30 -5.94 19.60
C ASP A 375 34.57 -5.48 18.87
N PRO A 376 35.70 -5.29 19.57
CA PRO A 376 36.95 -4.84 18.94
C PRO A 376 37.49 -5.79 17.87
N ARG A 377 37.09 -7.08 17.89
CA ARG A 377 37.48 -8.06 16.88
C ARG A 377 36.95 -7.72 15.49
N SER A 378 35.94 -6.86 15.38
CA SER A 378 35.43 -6.35 14.10
C SER A 378 36.38 -5.34 13.42
N ILE A 379 37.26 -4.65 14.17
CA ILE A 379 38.07 -3.54 13.67
C ILE A 379 39.02 -3.96 12.53
N PRO A 380 39.84 -5.04 12.65
CA PRO A 380 40.74 -5.44 11.57
C PRO A 380 40.00 -5.75 10.27
N ILE A 381 38.80 -6.32 10.40
CA ILE A 381 37.97 -6.74 9.27
C ILE A 381 37.33 -5.53 8.59
N LEU A 382 36.83 -4.56 9.36
CA LEU A 382 36.32 -3.30 8.83
C LEU A 382 37.41 -2.51 8.08
N VAL A 383 38.65 -2.50 8.60
CA VAL A 383 39.81 -1.89 7.93
C VAL A 383 40.14 -2.61 6.63
N GLU A 384 40.12 -3.95 6.63
CA GLU A 384 40.32 -4.76 5.43
C GLU A 384 39.26 -4.45 4.35
N LEU A 385 37.98 -4.40 4.72
CA LEU A 385 36.87 -4.08 3.82
C LEU A 385 36.99 -2.66 3.24
N LEU A 386 37.36 -1.68 4.07
CA LEU A 386 37.60 -0.30 3.64
C LEU A 386 38.75 -0.24 2.62
N ARG A 387 39.82 -1.00 2.83
CA ARG A 387 40.96 -1.09 1.90
C ARG A 387 40.58 -1.75 0.58
N HIS A 388 39.71 -2.75 0.60
CA HIS A 388 39.20 -3.38 -0.62
C HIS A 388 38.36 -2.41 -1.46
N LEU A 389 37.51 -1.62 -0.82
CA LEU A 389 36.73 -0.58 -1.52
C LEU A 389 37.64 0.47 -2.17
N SER A 390 38.76 0.84 -1.53
CA SER A 390 39.74 1.80 -2.09
C SER A 390 40.72 1.23 -3.13
N ARG A 391 40.88 -0.11 -3.25
CA ARG A 391 41.84 -0.74 -4.17
C ARG A 391 41.30 -0.97 -5.59
N SER A 392 40.07 -0.56 -5.87
CA SER A 392 39.37 -0.76 -7.14
C SER A 392 39.48 0.44 -8.10
N ASP A 393 40.66 1.08 -8.12
CA ASP A 393 40.99 2.18 -9.02
C ASP A 393 41.86 1.68 -10.18
N THR A 394 41.39 0.67 -10.93
CA THR A 394 42.03 0.32 -12.20
C THR A 394 41.45 1.12 -13.35
N VAL A 395 42.23 1.32 -14.42
CA VAL A 395 41.90 2.19 -15.58
C VAL A 395 40.58 1.80 -16.28
N LEU A 396 40.09 0.57 -16.10
CA LEU A 396 38.77 0.10 -16.55
C LEU A 396 37.59 0.60 -15.69
N GLU A 397 37.83 0.92 -14.41
CA GLU A 397 36.83 1.45 -13.48
C GLU A 397 36.66 2.98 -13.57
N ASN A 398 37.66 3.70 -14.10
CA ASN A 398 37.50 5.12 -14.46
C ASN A 398 36.48 5.33 -15.60
N LEU A 399 36.23 4.32 -16.45
CA LEU A 399 35.13 4.33 -17.42
C LEU A 399 33.76 4.05 -16.77
N ARG A 400 33.73 3.58 -15.52
CA ARG A 400 32.53 3.32 -14.68
C ARG A 400 32.28 4.46 -13.67
N GLN A 401 32.55 5.72 -14.03
CA GLN A 401 32.25 6.91 -13.22
C GLN A 401 30.79 7.03 -12.75
N ALA A 402 29.85 6.26 -13.33
CA ALA A 402 28.49 6.14 -12.82
C ALA A 402 28.37 5.43 -11.44
N PHE A 403 29.39 4.71 -10.97
CA PHE A 403 29.37 3.95 -9.71
C PHE A 403 30.14 4.61 -8.54
N HIS A 404 30.85 5.71 -8.77
CA HIS A 404 31.52 6.45 -7.68
C HIS A 404 30.50 7.10 -6.71
N SER A 405 29.31 7.49 -7.19
CA SER A 405 28.23 8.00 -6.34
C SER A 405 27.66 6.95 -5.37
N ASP A 406 27.76 5.66 -5.71
CA ASP A 406 27.17 4.57 -4.92
C ASP A 406 28.11 4.00 -3.85
N ARG A 407 29.43 4.15 -4.01
CA ARG A 407 30.43 3.65 -3.04
C ARG A 407 30.74 4.62 -1.90
N THR A 408 30.54 5.92 -2.13
CA THR A 408 30.79 6.98 -1.14
C THR A 408 30.00 6.79 0.16
N PRO A 409 28.68 6.47 0.14
CA PRO A 409 27.89 6.26 1.35
C PRO A 409 28.36 5.05 2.19
N ILE A 410 28.80 3.98 1.53
CA ILE A 410 29.26 2.75 2.19
C ILE A 410 30.59 3.01 2.91
N GLN A 411 31.51 3.70 2.23
CA GLN A 411 32.79 4.11 2.80
C GLN A 411 32.59 5.04 4.01
N GLU A 412 31.69 6.02 3.91
CA GLU A 412 31.31 6.86 5.06
C GLU A 412 30.72 6.05 6.20
N GLY A 413 29.88 5.06 5.91
CA GLY A 413 29.29 4.14 6.88
C GLY A 413 30.36 3.36 7.66
N LEU A 414 31.31 2.77 6.95
CA LEU A 414 32.45 2.04 7.53
C LEU A 414 33.30 2.93 8.44
N LEU A 415 33.64 4.14 7.98
CA LEU A 415 34.42 5.10 8.76
C LEU A 415 33.67 5.55 10.02
N LYS A 416 32.35 5.80 9.93
CA LYS A 416 31.51 6.11 11.09
C LYS A 416 31.50 4.96 12.11
N THR A 417 31.39 3.72 11.64
CA THR A 417 31.45 2.53 12.52
C THR A 417 32.81 2.42 13.21
N LEU A 418 33.92 2.54 12.47
CA LEU A 418 35.28 2.51 13.02
C LEU A 418 35.51 3.61 14.06
N LYS A 419 34.97 4.81 13.83
CA LYS A 419 35.03 5.92 14.78
C LYS A 419 34.29 5.61 16.09
N VAL A 420 33.09 5.03 16.03
CA VAL A 420 32.33 4.60 17.22
C VAL A 420 33.07 3.51 18.00
N LEU A 421 33.77 2.62 17.31
CA LEU A 421 34.62 1.59 17.91
C LEU A 421 35.96 2.12 18.46
N GLY A 422 36.20 3.43 18.42
CA GLY A 422 37.40 4.06 18.97
C GLY A 422 38.62 4.05 18.04
N HIS A 423 38.44 3.79 16.75
CA HIS A 423 39.51 3.71 15.76
C HIS A 423 39.29 4.67 14.57
N PRO A 424 39.29 6.01 14.79
CA PRO A 424 39.08 6.97 13.72
C PRO A 424 40.21 6.90 12.67
N LEU A 425 39.85 6.92 11.39
CA LEU A 425 40.79 6.87 10.27
C LEU A 425 40.59 8.07 9.34
N SER A 426 41.69 8.63 8.86
CA SER A 426 41.74 9.60 7.76
C SER A 426 42.42 8.99 6.54
N TYR A 427 42.01 9.43 5.35
CA TYR A 427 42.66 9.02 4.10
C TYR A 427 43.87 9.90 3.84
N ASP A 428 45.06 9.33 3.89
CA ASP A 428 46.26 10.02 3.45
C ASP A 428 46.39 9.92 1.92
N ARG A 429 46.27 11.09 1.27
CA ARG A 429 46.38 11.21 -0.19
C ARG A 429 47.80 10.95 -0.70
N VAL A 430 48.82 11.07 0.16
CA VAL A 430 50.23 10.88 -0.21
C VAL A 430 50.57 9.40 -0.24
N SER A 431 50.26 8.66 0.82
CA SER A 431 50.48 7.20 0.86
C SER A 431 49.37 6.38 0.19
N GLN A 432 48.26 7.01 -0.17
CA GLN A 432 47.04 6.35 -0.68
C GLN A 432 46.53 5.27 0.27
N GLN A 433 46.59 5.55 1.58
CA GLN A 433 46.23 4.61 2.64
C GLN A 433 45.35 5.27 3.69
N TRP A 434 44.52 4.46 4.34
CA TRP A 434 43.79 4.84 5.54
C TRP A 434 44.71 4.74 6.76
N LEU A 435 44.94 5.86 7.43
CA LEU A 435 45.79 5.98 8.62
C LEU A 435 44.96 6.43 9.84
N PRO A 436 45.31 6.00 11.06
CA PRO A 436 44.65 6.52 12.26
C PRO A 436 44.80 8.03 12.36
N GLU A 437 43.70 8.75 12.67
CA GLU A 437 43.69 10.23 12.76
C GLU A 437 44.69 10.80 13.77
N ASN A 438 45.15 9.98 14.73
CA ASN A 438 46.11 10.35 15.78
C ASN A 438 47.52 9.75 15.55
N SER A 439 47.85 9.34 14.32
CA SER A 439 49.21 8.90 14.00
C SER A 439 50.11 10.12 13.78
N PRO A 440 51.28 10.22 14.46
CA PRO A 440 52.18 11.36 14.35
C PRO A 440 52.75 11.58 12.95
#